data_AF-A0A6B1F093-F1
#
_entry.id   AF-A0A6B1F093-F1
#
_cell.length_a   1.000
_cell.length_b   1.000
_cell.length_c   1.000
_cell.angle_alpha   90.00
_cell.angle_beta   90.00
_cell.angle_gamma   90.00
#
_symmetry.space_group_name_H-M   'P 1'
#
loop_
_entity.id
_entity.type
_entity.pdbx_description
1 polymer ?
#
loop_
_entity_poly.entity_id
_entity_poly.type
_entity_poly.pdbx_seq_one_letter_code
_entity_poly.pdbx_strand_id
1 'polypeptide(L)'
;MQLKPDAPQLTWQGAVSLQKTEDWIMPWRTPHSAHILFPEPLLERSAMPAGVRISFRSNTTQVAGNIVPQNEAGRLDLCCDGALIDSIDLKQKDSFAFQNLSDEEKLIELWLPQFGRFQLRSLAIDDGATLD
;
A
#
# COMPACT_ATOMS: atom_id res chain seq x y z
N MET A 1 -8.08 10.78 10.32
CA MET A 1 -6.77 11.46 10.27
C MET A 1 -5.93 11.01 9.08
N GLN A 2 -5.05 11.87 8.56
CA GLN A 2 -4.15 11.54 7.44
C GLN A 2 -2.78 11.04 7.93
N LEU A 3 -2.28 9.98 7.32
CA LEU A 3 -1.02 9.31 7.63
C LEU A 3 -0.05 9.42 6.45
N LYS A 4 1.22 9.72 6.77
CA LYS A 4 2.30 9.63 5.78
C LYS A 4 2.59 8.15 5.48
N PRO A 5 2.95 7.79 4.23
CA PRO A 5 3.23 6.40 3.88
C PRO A 5 4.43 5.77 4.62
N ASP A 6 5.28 6.58 5.26
CA ASP A 6 6.37 6.14 6.13
C ASP A 6 6.17 6.47 7.61
N ALA A 7 4.91 6.67 8.03
CA ALA A 7 4.59 6.69 9.44
C ALA A 7 5.10 5.39 10.11
N PRO A 8 5.77 5.47 11.27
CA PRO A 8 6.46 4.32 11.87
C PRO A 8 5.55 3.14 12.26
N GLN A 9 4.24 3.39 12.38
CA GLN A 9 3.21 2.38 12.64
C GLN A 9 2.84 1.58 11.38
N LEU A 10 3.14 2.10 10.19
CA LEU A 10 2.90 1.40 8.94
C LEU A 10 4.09 0.51 8.60
N THR A 11 3.83 -0.77 8.40
CA THR A 11 4.85 -1.71 7.93
C THR A 11 4.60 -2.08 6.47
N TRP A 12 5.65 -2.02 5.64
CA TRP A 12 5.64 -2.47 4.26
C TRP A 12 6.21 -3.90 4.17
N GLN A 13 5.34 -4.89 4.36
CA GLN A 13 5.74 -6.30 4.38
C GLN A 13 5.91 -6.84 2.95
N GLY A 14 6.97 -7.62 2.72
CA GLY A 14 7.31 -8.15 1.39
C GLY A 14 8.12 -7.20 0.51
N ALA A 15 8.26 -5.92 0.91
CA ALA A 15 9.20 -5.00 0.27
C ALA A 15 10.62 -5.23 0.78
N VAL A 16 11.61 -5.19 -0.12
CA VAL A 16 13.05 -5.22 0.21
C VAL A 16 13.56 -3.82 0.49
N SER A 17 13.06 -2.83 -0.23
CA SER A 17 13.36 -1.42 0.02
C SER A 17 12.19 -0.53 -0.39
N LEU A 18 12.20 0.70 0.10
CA LEU A 18 11.23 1.73 -0.26
C LEU A 18 11.95 2.85 -1.00
N GLN A 19 11.44 3.20 -2.18
CA GLN A 19 11.81 4.43 -2.85
C GLN A 19 10.96 5.56 -2.28
N LYS A 20 11.62 6.55 -1.69
CA LYS A 20 10.96 7.72 -1.12
C LYS A 20 11.23 8.93 -2.00
N THR A 21 10.18 9.71 -2.22
CA THR A 21 10.24 11.04 -2.85
C THR A 21 9.48 12.02 -1.96
N GLU A 22 9.45 13.30 -2.34
CA GLU A 22 8.63 14.30 -1.65
C GLU A 22 7.11 14.07 -1.87
N ASP A 23 6.70 13.44 -2.97
CA ASP A 23 5.30 13.23 -3.35
C ASP A 23 4.77 11.85 -2.93
N TRP A 24 5.58 10.81 -3.08
CA TRP A 24 5.13 9.42 -2.90
C TRP A 24 6.20 8.47 -2.37
N ILE A 25 5.73 7.33 -1.87
CA ILE A 25 6.53 6.15 -1.53
C ILE A 25 6.11 4.95 -2.38
N MET A 26 7.09 4.21 -2.87
CA MET A 26 6.90 3.00 -3.68
C MET A 26 7.74 1.86 -3.11
N PRO A 27 7.17 0.65 -2.97
CA PRO A 27 7.94 -0.52 -2.59
C PRO A 27 8.69 -1.11 -3.78
N TRP A 28 9.88 -1.65 -3.48
CA TRP A 28 10.67 -2.45 -4.40
C TRP A 28 10.92 -3.83 -3.80
N ARG A 29 10.87 -4.86 -4.64
CA ARG A 29 11.27 -6.24 -4.26
C ARG A 29 12.78 -6.48 -4.44
N THR A 30 13.54 -5.41 -4.63
CA THR A 30 15.00 -5.33 -4.74
C THR A 30 15.51 -4.12 -3.95
N PRO A 31 16.82 -4.02 -3.67
CA PRO A 31 17.40 -2.83 -3.05
C PRO A 31 17.51 -1.67 -4.05
N HIS A 32 16.63 -0.65 -3.93
CA HIS A 32 16.56 0.50 -4.84
C HIS A 32 17.93 1.17 -5.06
N SER A 33 18.62 1.45 -3.95
CA SER A 33 19.91 2.15 -3.98
C SER A 33 21.02 1.37 -4.71
N ALA A 34 20.80 0.08 -5.00
CA ALA A 34 21.75 -0.80 -5.66
C ALA A 34 21.27 -1.29 -7.04
N HIS A 35 20.27 -0.64 -7.65
CA HIS A 35 19.70 -1.05 -8.94
C HIS A 35 20.73 -1.19 -10.07
N ILE A 36 21.83 -0.45 -10.03
CA ILE A 36 22.93 -0.58 -11.00
C ILE A 36 23.53 -1.99 -11.06
N LEU A 37 23.34 -2.81 -10.01
CA LEU A 37 23.81 -4.18 -9.92
C LEU A 37 22.87 -5.21 -10.56
N PHE A 38 21.70 -4.78 -11.04
CA PHE A 38 20.66 -5.65 -11.59
C PHE A 38 20.39 -5.34 -13.06
N PRO A 39 20.08 -6.36 -13.88
CA PRO A 39 19.68 -6.12 -15.26
C PRO A 39 18.30 -5.45 -15.32
N GLU A 40 18.11 -4.55 -16.28
CA GLU A 40 16.89 -3.75 -16.44
C GLU A 40 15.59 -4.58 -16.49
N PRO A 41 15.51 -5.73 -17.21
CA PRO A 41 14.30 -6.56 -17.21
C PRO A 41 13.91 -7.10 -15.82
N LEU A 42 14.89 -7.33 -14.94
CA LEU A 42 14.63 -7.73 -13.56
C LEU A 42 14.10 -6.55 -12.76
N LEU A 43 14.65 -5.36 -12.96
CA LEU A 43 14.19 -4.14 -12.30
C LEU A 43 12.73 -3.85 -12.63
N GLU A 44 12.33 -3.92 -13.89
CA GLU A 44 10.93 -3.76 -14.32
C GLU A 44 9.97 -4.68 -13.56
N ARG A 45 10.33 -5.95 -13.39
CA ARG A 45 9.50 -6.93 -12.67
C ARG A 45 9.55 -6.74 -11.16
N SER A 46 10.70 -6.36 -10.61
CA SER A 46 10.86 -6.12 -9.16
C SER A 46 10.16 -4.84 -8.68
N ALA A 47 9.88 -3.92 -9.60
CA ALA A 47 9.06 -2.73 -9.37
C ALA A 47 7.56 -3.05 -9.15
N MET A 48 7.11 -4.22 -9.61
CA MET A 48 5.73 -4.68 -9.42
C MET A 48 5.59 -5.23 -7.99
N PRO A 49 4.63 -4.75 -7.18
CA PRO A 49 4.56 -5.07 -5.75
C PRO A 49 3.84 -6.40 -5.47
N ALA A 50 4.04 -7.40 -6.32
CA ALA A 50 3.48 -8.74 -6.15
C ALA A 50 3.86 -9.33 -4.78
N GLY A 51 2.85 -9.61 -3.95
CA GLY A 51 3.01 -10.14 -2.60
C GLY A 51 3.44 -9.11 -1.54
N VAL A 52 3.53 -7.83 -1.89
CA VAL A 52 3.78 -6.74 -0.95
C VAL A 52 2.46 -6.26 -0.35
N ARG A 53 2.47 -5.92 0.94
CA ARG A 53 1.33 -5.31 1.62
C ARG A 53 1.74 -4.22 2.60
N ILE A 54 0.85 -3.26 2.81
CA ILE A 54 0.96 -2.28 3.89
C ILE A 54 0.11 -2.78 5.06
N SER A 55 0.69 -2.89 6.24
CA SER A 55 0.00 -3.44 7.42
C SER A 55 0.11 -2.51 8.63
N PHE A 56 -0.97 -2.40 9.41
CA PHE A 56 -1.04 -1.69 10.68
C PHE A 56 -2.23 -2.21 11.51
N ARG A 57 -2.23 -1.99 12.83
CA ARG A 57 -3.40 -2.28 13.68
C ARG A 57 -4.20 -1.01 13.95
N SER A 58 -5.52 -1.13 13.86
CA SER A 58 -6.44 -0.01 14.14
C SER A 58 -7.88 -0.48 14.36
N ASN A 59 -8.63 0.26 15.16
CA ASN A 59 -10.08 0.18 15.28
C ASN A 59 -10.84 1.02 14.23
N THR A 60 -10.14 1.61 13.25
CA THR A 60 -10.79 2.41 12.20
C THR A 60 -11.87 1.64 11.44
N THR A 61 -12.95 2.34 11.08
CA THR A 61 -14.08 1.82 10.30
C THR A 61 -13.93 2.10 8.80
N GLN A 62 -12.92 2.88 8.43
CA GLN A 62 -12.56 3.17 7.04
C GLN A 62 -11.06 3.24 6.81
N VAL A 63 -10.64 2.95 5.59
CA VAL A 63 -9.26 3.14 5.12
C VAL A 63 -9.32 3.75 3.72
N ALA A 64 -8.73 4.92 3.56
CA ALA A 64 -8.63 5.59 2.27
C ALA A 64 -7.18 5.97 1.95
N GLY A 65 -6.92 6.31 0.69
CA GLY A 65 -5.59 6.76 0.30
C GLY A 65 -5.58 7.48 -1.03
N ASN A 66 -4.53 8.29 -1.21
CA ASN A 66 -4.20 8.94 -2.48
C ASN A 66 -3.00 8.23 -3.09
N ILE A 67 -3.03 8.00 -4.39
CA ILE A 67 -2.01 7.28 -5.15
C ILE A 67 -1.62 8.07 -6.39
N VAL A 68 -0.46 7.74 -6.96
CA VAL A 68 -0.17 8.16 -8.34
C VAL A 68 -1.09 7.35 -9.27
N PRO A 69 -1.76 8.00 -10.25
CA PRO A 69 -2.67 7.32 -11.17
C PRO A 69 -2.03 6.10 -11.85
N GLN A 70 -2.73 4.97 -11.82
CA GLN A 70 -2.27 3.73 -12.42
C GLN A 70 -2.86 3.55 -13.82
N ASN A 71 -1.98 3.39 -14.81
CA ASN A 71 -2.37 3.12 -16.19
C ASN A 71 -2.72 1.64 -16.42
N GLU A 72 -2.06 0.75 -15.69
CA GLU A 72 -2.30 -0.69 -15.73
C GLU A 72 -3.42 -1.08 -14.77
N ALA A 73 -4.15 -2.15 -15.12
CA ALA A 73 -5.13 -2.73 -14.22
C ALA A 73 -4.43 -3.40 -13.03
N GLY A 74 -4.86 -3.05 -11.83
CA GLY A 74 -4.31 -3.57 -10.59
C GLY A 74 -5.37 -3.53 -9.51
N ARG A 75 -5.52 -4.61 -8.75
CA ARG A 75 -6.44 -4.64 -7.61
C ARG A 75 -5.69 -4.32 -6.34
N LEU A 76 -6.32 -3.52 -5.49
CA LEU A 76 -5.94 -3.34 -4.10
C LEU A 76 -6.93 -4.14 -3.26
N ASP A 77 -6.43 -5.11 -2.52
CA ASP A 77 -7.25 -5.94 -1.66
C ASP A 77 -7.09 -5.49 -0.21
N LEU A 78 -8.20 -5.33 0.50
CA LEU A 78 -8.24 -5.07 1.92
C LEU A 78 -8.51 -6.37 2.66
N CYS A 79 -7.59 -6.76 3.54
CA CYS A 79 -7.80 -7.86 4.47
C CYS A 79 -7.84 -7.33 5.91
N CYS A 80 -8.70 -7.94 6.74
CA CYS A 80 -8.72 -7.74 8.18
C CYS A 80 -8.49 -9.08 8.88
N ASP A 81 -7.48 -9.15 9.74
CA ASP A 81 -7.07 -10.39 10.45
C ASP A 81 -6.95 -11.62 9.52
N GLY A 82 -6.40 -11.39 8.31
CA GLY A 82 -6.19 -12.42 7.29
C GLY A 82 -7.42 -12.77 6.44
N ALA A 83 -8.61 -12.24 6.74
CA ALA A 83 -9.80 -12.42 5.92
C ALA A 83 -9.91 -11.30 4.88
N LEU A 84 -10.14 -11.66 3.61
CA LEU A 84 -10.44 -10.70 2.54
C LEU A 84 -11.78 -10.02 2.81
N ILE A 85 -11.77 -8.71 2.93
CA ILE A 85 -12.96 -7.88 3.18
C ILE A 85 -13.51 -7.32 1.89
N ASP A 86 -12.66 -6.68 1.09
CA ASP A 86 -13.06 -6.04 -0.17
C ASP A 86 -11.85 -5.84 -1.09
N SER A 87 -12.12 -5.49 -2.34
CA SER A 87 -11.14 -5.35 -3.40
C SER A 87 -11.52 -4.25 -4.38
N ILE A 88 -10.64 -3.27 -4.57
CA ILE A 88 -10.85 -2.14 -5.50
C ILE A 88 -9.99 -2.30 -6.75
N ASP A 89 -10.57 -2.12 -7.94
CA ASP A 89 -9.80 -1.93 -9.17
C ASP A 89 -9.26 -0.48 -9.22
N LEU A 90 -7.94 -0.34 -9.28
CA LEU A 90 -7.24 0.94 -9.29
C LEU A 90 -7.06 1.54 -10.69
N LYS A 91 -7.51 0.86 -11.76
CA LYS A 91 -7.34 1.34 -13.12
C LYS A 91 -7.89 2.77 -13.28
N GLN A 92 -7.04 3.70 -13.71
CA GLN A 92 -7.38 5.12 -13.89
C GLN A 92 -7.88 5.82 -12.61
N LYS A 93 -7.53 5.32 -11.43
CA LYS A 93 -7.81 5.96 -10.14
C LYS A 93 -6.57 6.63 -9.59
N ASP A 94 -6.77 7.78 -8.94
CA ASP A 94 -5.79 8.51 -8.15
C ASP A 94 -6.01 8.35 -6.64
N SER A 95 -7.05 7.61 -6.24
CA SER A 95 -7.48 7.44 -4.86
C SER A 95 -8.29 6.15 -4.68
N PHE A 96 -8.39 5.69 -3.44
CA PHE A 96 -9.20 4.55 -3.04
C PHE A 96 -9.81 4.78 -1.65
N ALA A 97 -10.92 4.11 -1.36
CA ALA A 97 -11.56 4.14 -0.05
C ALA A 97 -12.33 2.84 0.20
N PHE A 98 -12.03 2.21 1.33
CA PHE A 98 -12.79 1.14 1.94
C PHE A 98 -13.57 1.70 3.13
N GLN A 99 -14.82 1.30 3.28
CA GLN A 99 -15.74 1.81 4.31
C GLN A 99 -16.46 0.65 4.99
N ASN A 100 -17.17 0.94 6.08
CA ASN A 100 -17.98 -0.03 6.81
C ASN A 100 -17.18 -1.23 7.37
N LEU A 101 -15.94 -0.98 7.79
CA LEU A 101 -15.15 -1.96 8.54
C LEU A 101 -15.66 -2.04 9.98
N SER A 102 -15.50 -3.19 10.62
CA SER A 102 -15.74 -3.34 12.06
C SER A 102 -14.95 -2.31 12.86
N ASP A 103 -15.50 -1.76 13.94
CA ASP A 103 -14.83 -0.85 14.88
C ASP A 103 -14.01 -1.60 15.95
N GLU A 104 -13.90 -2.93 15.84
CA GLU A 104 -12.99 -3.72 16.66
C GLU A 104 -11.53 -3.51 16.25
N GLU A 105 -10.64 -3.68 17.23
CA GLU A 105 -9.20 -3.61 17.01
C GLU A 105 -8.70 -4.80 16.19
N LYS A 106 -8.21 -4.54 14.98
CA LYS A 106 -7.89 -5.57 13.99
C LYS A 106 -6.57 -5.28 13.27
N LEU A 107 -5.93 -6.31 12.76
CA LEU A 107 -4.85 -6.15 11.79
C LEU A 107 -5.47 -5.79 10.46
N ILE A 108 -5.09 -4.64 9.91
CA ILE A 108 -5.49 -4.18 8.58
C ILE A 108 -4.32 -4.39 7.63
N GLU A 109 -4.59 -5.02 6.49
CA GLU A 109 -3.60 -5.26 5.44
C GLU A 109 -4.14 -4.78 4.09
N LEU A 110 -3.40 -3.87 3.45
CA LEU A 110 -3.61 -3.46 2.07
C LEU A 110 -2.66 -4.25 1.17
N TRP A 111 -3.17 -5.29 0.52
CA TRP A 111 -2.42 -6.12 -0.42
C TRP A 111 -2.35 -5.43 -1.78
N LEU A 112 -1.12 -5.11 -2.20
CA LEU A 112 -0.86 -4.27 -3.35
C LEU A 112 -1.04 -5.02 -4.68
N PRO A 113 -1.22 -4.30 -5.80
CA PRO A 113 -1.36 -4.92 -7.12
C PRO A 113 -0.24 -5.90 -7.49
N GLN A 114 -0.61 -7.01 -8.12
CA GLN A 114 0.36 -8.01 -8.58
C GLN A 114 1.17 -7.54 -9.80
N PHE A 115 0.60 -6.63 -10.59
CA PHE A 115 1.20 -6.03 -11.78
C PHE A 115 1.09 -4.50 -11.70
N GLY A 116 1.88 -3.82 -12.51
CA GLY A 116 2.02 -2.36 -12.44
C GLY A 116 2.84 -1.91 -11.23
N ARG A 117 3.23 -0.63 -11.23
CA ARG A 117 3.85 0.00 -10.06
C ARG A 117 2.75 0.42 -9.09
N PHE A 118 3.10 0.69 -7.83
CA PHE A 118 2.18 1.28 -6.88
C PHE A 118 2.90 2.35 -6.07
N GLN A 119 2.44 3.59 -6.17
CA GLN A 119 3.02 4.72 -5.47
C GLN A 119 1.96 5.36 -4.58
N LEU A 120 2.18 5.29 -3.27
CA LEU A 120 1.27 5.83 -2.26
C LEU A 120 1.71 7.24 -1.89
N ARG A 121 0.77 8.19 -1.92
CA ARG A 121 0.98 9.58 -1.47
C ARG A 121 0.58 9.76 -0.01
N SER A 122 -0.56 9.18 0.38
CA SER A 122 -1.05 9.24 1.75
C SER A 122 -2.05 8.15 2.04
N LEU A 123 -2.18 7.77 3.31
CA LEU A 123 -3.32 7.02 3.83
C LEU A 123 -4.19 7.91 4.72
N ALA A 124 -5.43 7.52 4.92
CA ALA A 124 -6.34 8.12 5.87
C ALA A 124 -7.16 7.05 6.57
N ILE A 125 -7.33 7.23 7.88
CA ILE A 125 -8.21 6.43 8.74
C ILE A 125 -9.17 7.37 9.49
N ASP A 126 -10.05 6.86 10.34
CA ASP A 126 -10.93 7.71 11.15
C ASP A 126 -10.15 8.69 12.06
N ASP A 127 -10.76 9.83 12.39
CA ASP A 127 -10.22 10.72 13.40
C ASP A 127 -10.40 10.09 14.79
N GLY A 128 -9.30 10.00 15.56
CA GLY A 128 -9.29 9.39 16.88
C GLY A 128 -9.18 7.86 16.89
N ALA A 129 -9.07 7.22 15.73
CA ALA A 129 -8.77 5.79 15.66
C ALA A 129 -7.38 5.47 16.24
N THR A 130 -7.23 4.28 16.80
CA THR A 130 -5.95 3.71 17.23
C THR A 130 -5.04 3.50 16.03
N LEU A 131 -3.73 3.54 16.25
CA LEU A 131 -2.73 3.23 15.23
C LEU A 131 -1.49 2.66 15.90
N ASP A 132 -1.35 1.34 15.82
CA ASP A 132 -0.24 0.56 16.39
C ASP A 132 0.51 -0.25 15.31
#